data_AF-A0A126QK27-F1
#
_entry.id   AF-A0A126QK27-F1
#
_cell.length_a   1.000
_cell.length_b   1.000
_cell.length_c   1.000
_cell.angle_alpha   90.00
_cell.angle_beta   90.00
_cell.angle_gamma   90.00
#
_symmetry.space_group_name_H-M   'P 1'
#
loop_
_entity.id
_entity.type
_entity.pdbx_description
1 polymer ?
#
loop_
_entity_poly.entity_id
_entity_poly.type
_entity_poly.pdbx_seq_one_letter_code
_entity_poly.pdbx_strand_id
1 'polypeptide(L)'
;MRALLEFLFNRRNVLLGFLLIKAIAAVASGLMAGTAEVWVIGVLAVAVYAVIARFAYSGRIISIWAITVLMLYEGAGALLLAWSSLASAPGVAVVALAVALYLVLGALAVFSSRRANG
;
A
#
# COMPACT_ATOMS: atom_id res chain seq x y z
N MET A 1 8.84 -22.85 3.14
CA MET A 1 8.97 -21.42 2.75
C MET A 1 8.00 -21.01 1.65
N ARG A 2 7.84 -21.77 0.54
CA ARG A 2 6.88 -21.45 -0.54
C ARG A 2 5.43 -21.25 -0.08
N ALA A 3 4.88 -22.17 0.72
CA ALA A 3 3.51 -22.06 1.23
C ALA A 3 3.27 -20.85 2.16
N LEU A 4 4.31 -20.40 2.88
CA LEU A 4 4.24 -19.25 3.78
C LEU A 4 4.27 -17.94 2.97
N LEU A 5 5.06 -17.89 1.90
CA LEU A 5 5.05 -16.80 0.93
C LEU A 5 3.72 -16.76 0.16
N GLU A 6 3.17 -17.90 -0.27
CA GLU A 6 1.84 -17.95 -0.91
C GLU A 6 0.71 -17.50 0.03
N PHE A 7 0.82 -17.81 1.33
CA PHE A 7 -0.14 -17.35 2.33
C PHE A 7 -0.02 -15.84 2.63
N LEU A 8 1.21 -15.32 2.78
CA LEU A 8 1.47 -13.88 3.02
C LEU A 8 1.14 -13.01 1.80
N PHE A 9 1.47 -13.49 0.59
CA PHE A 9 1.20 -12.82 -0.68
C PHE A 9 -0.13 -13.22 -1.30
N ASN A 10 -1.00 -13.88 -0.52
CA ASN A 10 -2.35 -14.17 -0.95
C ASN A 10 -3.07 -12.83 -1.14
N ARG A 11 -3.77 -12.68 -2.28
CA ARG A 11 -4.35 -11.41 -2.74
C ARG A 11 -5.14 -10.68 -1.66
N ARG A 12 -5.89 -11.42 -0.84
CA ARG A 12 -6.66 -10.88 0.30
C ARG A 12 -5.78 -10.20 1.34
N ASN A 13 -4.71 -10.85 1.75
CA ASN A 13 -3.83 -10.38 2.82
C ASN A 13 -3.02 -9.16 2.38
N VAL A 14 -2.58 -9.14 1.12
CA VAL A 14 -1.89 -7.99 0.52
C VAL A 14 -2.79 -6.75 0.45
N LEU A 15 -4.05 -6.93 0.03
CA LEU A 15 -5.02 -5.84 -0.03
C LEU A 15 -5.34 -5.29 1.37
N LEU A 16 -5.50 -6.17 2.36
CA LEU A 16 -5.70 -5.76 3.75
C LEU A 16 -4.48 -5.02 4.31
N GLY A 17 -3.27 -5.53 4.05
CA GLY A 17 -2.03 -4.88 4.49
C GLY A 17 -1.85 -3.50 3.86
N PHE A 18 -2.14 -3.35 2.57
CA PHE A 18 -2.13 -2.05 1.89
C PHE A 18 -3.08 -1.04 2.52
N LEU A 19 -4.32 -1.46 2.81
CA LEU A 19 -5.30 -0.58 3.47
C LEU A 19 -4.85 -0.18 4.87
N LEU A 20 -4.25 -1.10 5.61
CA LEU A 20 -3.75 -0.86 6.96
C LEU A 20 -2.58 0.14 6.93
N ILE A 21 -1.61 -0.05 6.01
CA ILE A 21 -0.52 0.90 5.80
C ILE A 21 -1.07 2.29 5.43
N LYS A 22 -2.06 2.36 4.52
CA LYS A 22 -2.64 3.65 4.12
C LYS A 22 -3.39 4.32 5.27
N ALA A 23 -4.11 3.57 6.08
CA ALA A 23 -4.79 4.09 7.26
C ALA A 23 -3.79 4.66 8.27
N ILE A 24 -2.70 3.94 8.55
CA ILE A 24 -1.62 4.44 9.41
C ILE A 24 -1.02 5.72 8.82
N ALA A 25 -0.73 5.75 7.52
CA ALA A 25 -0.18 6.92 6.86
C ALA A 25 -1.12 8.13 6.95
N ALA A 26 -2.42 7.95 6.74
CA ALA A 26 -3.41 9.01 6.88
C ALA A 26 -3.47 9.59 8.31
N VAL A 27 -3.45 8.71 9.32
CA VAL A 27 -3.40 9.12 10.73
C VAL A 27 -2.11 9.87 11.04
N ALA A 28 -0.96 9.35 10.59
CA ALA A 28 0.34 10.00 10.80
C ALA A 28 0.38 11.39 10.16
N SER A 29 -0.05 11.53 8.90
CA SER A 29 -0.12 12.82 8.21
C SER A 29 -1.09 13.79 8.90
N GLY A 30 -2.25 13.31 9.36
CA GLY A 30 -3.21 14.12 10.11
C GLY A 30 -2.65 14.63 11.44
N LEU A 31 -1.93 13.79 12.17
CA LEU A 31 -1.26 14.16 13.43
C LEU A 31 -0.10 15.13 13.21
N MET A 32 0.68 14.98 12.13
CA MET A 32 1.81 15.86 11.83
C MET A 32 1.40 17.24 11.33
N ALA A 33 0.41 17.31 10.45
CA ALA A 33 -0.05 18.58 9.88
C ALA A 33 -1.04 19.32 10.80
N GLY A 34 -1.85 18.59 11.57
CA GLY A 34 -2.81 19.14 12.52
C GLY A 34 -3.98 19.92 11.90
N THR A 35 -4.12 19.95 10.57
CA THR A 35 -5.19 20.68 9.87
C THR A 35 -6.37 19.78 9.52
N ALA A 36 -7.60 20.33 9.59
CA ALA A 36 -8.82 19.60 9.24
C ALA A 36 -8.81 19.10 7.78
N GLU A 37 -8.21 19.87 6.87
CA GLU A 37 -8.10 19.51 5.46
C GLU A 37 -7.31 18.20 5.25
N VAL A 38 -6.16 18.04 5.92
CA VAL A 38 -5.34 16.82 5.80
C VAL A 38 -6.06 15.60 6.37
N TRP A 39 -6.81 15.77 7.46
CA TRP A 39 -7.66 14.70 8.00
C TRP A 39 -8.74 14.27 7.02
N VAL A 40 -9.46 15.23 6.42
CA VAL A 40 -10.52 14.93 5.46
C VAL A 40 -9.97 14.23 4.21
N ILE A 41 -8.85 14.72 3.66
CA ILE A 41 -8.18 14.11 2.52
C ILE A 41 -7.70 12.69 2.87
N GLY A 42 -7.13 12.50 4.06
CA GLY A 42 -6.67 11.21 4.55
C GLY A 42 -7.81 10.18 4.65
N VAL A 43 -8.93 10.56 5.27
CA VAL A 43 -10.11 9.70 5.40
C VAL A 43 -10.71 9.37 4.04
N LEU A 44 -10.84 10.36 3.14
CA LEU A 44 -11.32 10.14 1.78
C LEU A 44 -10.42 9.18 1.00
N ALA A 45 -9.10 9.34 1.10
CA ALA A 45 -8.13 8.46 0.43
C ALA A 45 -8.27 7.00 0.91
N VAL A 46 -8.38 6.79 2.23
CA VAL A 46 -8.61 5.45 2.80
C VAL A 46 -9.92 4.85 2.30
N ALA A 47 -11.00 5.63 2.27
CA ALA A 47 -12.30 5.17 1.78
C ALA A 47 -12.26 4.78 0.30
N VAL A 48 -11.67 5.62 -0.55
CA VAL A 48 -11.52 5.34 -1.99
C VAL A 48 -10.68 4.09 -2.21
N TYR A 49 -9.55 3.95 -1.52
CA TYR A 49 -8.69 2.78 -1.66
C TYR A 49 -9.37 1.51 -1.15
N ALA A 50 -10.20 1.59 -0.10
CA ALA A 50 -10.99 0.46 0.39
C ALA A 50 -12.00 -0.03 -0.66
N VAL A 51 -12.66 0.91 -1.35
CA VAL A 51 -13.59 0.58 -2.44
C VAL A 51 -12.84 -0.09 -3.60
N ILE A 52 -11.70 0.46 -4.04
CA ILE A 52 -10.88 -0.12 -5.11
C ILE A 52 -10.38 -1.51 -4.70
N ALA A 53 -9.91 -1.68 -3.46
CA ALA A 53 -9.46 -2.96 -2.92
C ALA A 53 -10.58 -4.00 -2.89
N ARG A 54 -11.81 -3.61 -2.55
CA ARG A 54 -12.98 -4.50 -2.60
C ARG A 54 -13.31 -4.95 -4.01
N PHE A 55 -13.25 -4.05 -4.99
CA PHE A 55 -13.47 -4.42 -6.40
C PHE A 55 -12.34 -5.28 -6.95
N ALA A 56 -11.09 -5.01 -6.55
CA ALA A 56 -9.97 -5.87 -6.83
C ALA A 56 -10.22 -7.26 -6.24
N TYR A 57 -10.57 -7.38 -4.96
CA TYR A 57 -10.88 -8.67 -4.34
C TYR A 57 -11.94 -9.48 -5.11
N SER A 58 -12.94 -8.80 -5.68
CA SER A 58 -14.02 -9.40 -6.48
C SER A 58 -13.58 -9.90 -7.87
N GLY A 59 -12.28 -9.85 -8.21
CA GLY A 59 -11.77 -10.38 -9.48
C GLY A 59 -11.81 -9.42 -10.67
N ARG A 60 -12.26 -8.17 -10.50
CA ARG A 60 -12.33 -7.22 -11.62
C ARG A 60 -10.94 -6.82 -12.11
N ILE A 61 -10.64 -7.17 -13.36
CA ILE A 61 -9.35 -6.92 -14.02
C ILE A 61 -8.90 -5.46 -13.95
N ILE A 62 -9.80 -4.52 -14.21
CA ILE A 62 -9.49 -3.08 -14.20
C ILE A 62 -9.08 -2.64 -12.79
N SER A 63 -9.75 -3.16 -11.76
CA SER A 63 -9.45 -2.83 -10.37
C SER A 63 -8.14 -3.44 -9.88
N ILE A 64 -7.72 -4.58 -10.45
CA ILE A 64 -6.37 -5.14 -10.23
C ILE A 64 -5.31 -4.17 -10.73
N TRP A 65 -5.46 -3.67 -11.96
CA TRP A 65 -4.53 -2.69 -12.50
C TRP A 65 -4.48 -1.42 -11.67
N ALA A 66 -5.65 -0.87 -11.33
CA ALA A 66 -5.75 0.34 -10.53
C ALA A 66 -5.02 0.18 -9.19
N ILE A 67 -5.24 -0.93 -8.47
CA ILE A 67 -4.59 -1.12 -7.17
C ILE A 67 -3.10 -1.43 -7.28
N THR A 68 -2.66 -2.15 -8.31
CA THR A 68 -1.23 -2.38 -8.57
C THR A 68 -0.51 -1.05 -8.83
N VAL A 69 -1.08 -0.17 -9.67
CA VAL A 69 -0.52 1.15 -9.94
C VAL A 69 -0.49 2.02 -8.67
N LEU A 70 -1.56 2.01 -7.88
CA LEU A 70 -1.60 2.74 -6.62
C LEU A 70 -0.56 2.22 -5.62
N MET A 71 -0.41 0.90 -5.47
CA MET A 71 0.63 0.31 -4.62
C MET A 71 2.03 0.70 -5.06
N LEU A 72 2.31 0.72 -6.37
CA LEU A 72 3.61 1.14 -6.90
C LEU A 72 3.86 2.64 -6.70
N TYR A 73 2.84 3.48 -6.89
CA TYR A 73 2.91 4.92 -6.63
C TYR A 73 3.22 5.22 -5.16
N GLU A 74 2.48 4.59 -4.24
CA GLU A 74 2.70 4.73 -2.79
C GLU A 74 4.06 4.16 -2.39
N GLY A 75 4.47 3.04 -3.01
CA GLY A 75 5.79 2.43 -2.81
C GLY A 75 6.93 3.34 -3.25
N ALA A 76 6.79 4.04 -4.38
CA ALA A 76 7.76 5.04 -4.84
C ALA A 76 7.83 6.22 -3.86
N GLY A 77 6.69 6.70 -3.36
CA GLY A 77 6.64 7.74 -2.32
C GLY A 77 7.36 7.31 -1.04
N ALA A 78 7.14 6.09 -0.58
CA ALA A 78 7.84 5.54 0.59
C ALA A 78 9.35 5.38 0.35
N LEU A 79 9.77 5.02 -0.87
CA LEU A 79 11.19 4.93 -1.24
C LEU A 79 11.87 6.30 -1.22
N LEU A 80 11.20 7.33 -1.74
CA LEU A 80 11.67 8.72 -1.69
C LEU A 80 11.77 9.22 -0.24
N LEU A 81 10.77 8.90 0.59
CA LEU A 81 10.80 9.22 2.02
C LEU A 81 11.98 8.54 2.71
N ALA A 82 12.23 7.27 2.40
CA ALA A 82 13.35 6.53 2.95
C ALA A 82 14.70 7.15 2.56
N TRP A 83 14.85 7.51 1.29
CA TRP A 83 16.06 8.15 0.78
C TRP A 83 16.32 9.51 1.45
N SER A 84 15.29 10.36 1.52
CA SER A 84 15.39 11.69 2.13
C SER A 84 15.63 11.65 3.65
N SER A 85 15.20 10.60 4.33
CA SER A 85 15.33 10.44 5.78
C SER A 85 16.58 9.69 6.21
N LEU A 86 17.39 9.18 5.27
CA LEU A 86 18.49 8.26 5.57
C LEU A 86 19.56 8.87 6.50
N ALA A 87 19.88 10.14 6.30
CA ALA A 87 20.89 10.85 7.08
C ALA A 87 20.34 11.48 8.38
N SER A 88 19.07 11.90 8.38
CA SER A 88 18.46 12.67 9.47
C SER A 88 17.68 11.80 10.47
N ALA A 89 17.07 10.70 10.01
CA ALA A 89 16.22 9.84 10.81
C ALA A 89 16.30 8.37 10.29
N PRO A 90 17.39 7.65 10.59
CA PRO A 90 17.64 6.32 10.01
C PRO A 90 16.54 5.30 10.36
N GLY A 91 15.89 5.42 11.53
CA GLY A 91 14.75 4.57 11.89
C GLY A 91 13.55 4.75 10.96
N VAL A 92 13.22 5.99 10.59
CA VAL A 92 12.14 6.30 9.64
C VAL A 92 12.52 5.78 8.25
N ALA A 93 13.78 5.90 7.86
CA ALA A 93 14.27 5.40 6.58
C ALA A 93 14.10 3.87 6.44
N VAL A 94 14.44 3.10 7.48
CA VAL A 94 14.28 1.64 7.49
C VAL A 94 12.81 1.24 7.40
N VAL A 95 11.93 1.89 8.17
CA VAL A 95 10.48 1.62 8.11
C VAL A 95 9.92 1.94 6.73
N ALA A 96 10.29 3.07 6.15
CA ALA A 96 9.84 3.49 4.83
C ALA A 96 10.35 2.55 3.72
N LEU A 97 11.59 2.05 3.82
CA LEU A 97 12.10 0.99 2.94
C LEU A 97 11.32 -0.31 3.06
N ALA A 98 11.02 -0.75 4.30
CA ALA A 98 10.22 -1.95 4.52
C ALA A 98 8.81 -1.83 3.93
N VAL A 99 8.18 -0.66 4.08
CA VAL A 99 6.88 -0.34 3.47
C VAL A 99 6.99 -0.34 1.95
N ALA A 100 8.00 0.31 1.37
CA ALA A 100 8.22 0.33 -0.08
C ALA A 100 8.39 -1.09 -0.65
N LEU A 101 9.21 -1.93 0.01
CA LEU A 101 9.39 -3.33 -0.36
C LEU A 101 8.09 -4.12 -0.29
N TYR A 102 7.32 -3.97 0.79
CA TYR A 102 6.04 -4.64 0.95
C TYR A 102 5.06 -4.25 -0.16
N LEU A 103 4.98 -2.97 -0.50
CA LEU A 103 4.09 -2.46 -1.54
C LEU A 103 4.48 -2.96 -2.94
N VAL A 104 5.77 -3.00 -3.25
CA VAL A 104 6.27 -3.51 -4.54
C VAL A 104 6.03 -5.02 -4.67
N LEU A 105 6.36 -5.79 -3.64
CA LEU A 105 6.14 -7.24 -3.64
C LEU A 105 4.64 -7.57 -3.66
N GLY A 106 3.84 -6.80 -2.92
CA GLY A 106 2.38 -6.89 -2.91
C GLY A 106 1.77 -6.58 -4.27
N ALA A 107 2.25 -5.51 -4.93
CA ALA A 107 1.82 -5.15 -6.27
C ALA A 107 2.09 -6.27 -7.28
N LEU A 108 3.27 -6.89 -7.23
CA LEU A 108 3.64 -8.04 -8.06
C LEU A 108 2.75 -9.26 -7.80
N ALA A 109 2.46 -9.56 -6.52
CA ALA A 109 1.58 -10.67 -6.15
C ALA A 109 0.13 -10.46 -6.60
N VAL A 110 -0.40 -9.25 -6.44
CA VAL A 110 -1.75 -8.90 -6.92
C VAL A 110 -1.80 -8.95 -8.44
N PHE A 111 -0.75 -8.50 -9.14
CA PHE A 111 -0.67 -8.56 -10.59
C PHE A 111 -0.57 -9.99 -11.12
N SER A 112 0.25 -10.84 -10.51
CA SER A 112 0.44 -12.24 -10.93
C SER A 112 -0.83 -13.07 -10.71
N SER A 113 -1.64 -12.76 -9.69
CA SER A 113 -2.94 -13.40 -9.44
C SER A 113 -3.94 -13.24 -10.60
N ARG A 114 -3.72 -12.28 -11.50
CA ARG A 114 -4.52 -12.10 -12.72
C ARG A 114 -4.31 -13.25 -13.73
N ARG A 115 -3.12 -13.83 -13.80
CA ARG A 115 -2.80 -14.92 -14.74
C ARG A 115 -3.36 -16.27 -14.29
N ALA A 116 -3.62 -16.45 -13.00
CA ALA A 116 -4.12 -17.72 -12.47
C ALA A 116 -5.63 -17.96 -12.70
N ASN A 117 -6.39 -16.89 -12.98
CA ASN A 117 -7.84 -16.92 -13.21
C ASN A 117 -8.22 -16.51 -14.64
N GLY A 118 -7.26 -16.44 -15.56
CA GLY A 118 -7.45 -16.05 -16.96
C GLY A 118 -7.20 -17.22 -17.89
#